data_AF-A0A2H3D7I5-F1
#
_entry.id   AF-A0A2H3D7I5-F1
#
_cell.length_a   1.000
_cell.length_b   1.000
_cell.length_c   1.000
_cell.angle_alpha   90.00
_cell.angle_beta   90.00
_cell.angle_gamma   90.00
#
_symmetry.space_group_name_H-M   'P 1'
#
loop_
_entity.id
_entity.type
_entity.pdbx_description
1 polymer ?
#
loop_
_entity_poly.entity_id
_entity_poly.type
_entity_poly.pdbx_seq_one_letter_code
_entity_poly.pdbx_strand_id
1 'polypeptide(L)'
;MKPINLPGGAAYRTVSGILGFKEQQSLLLYFIFGGALLGYCLFHAPMMNMKTMERLTVPGEWFWLSKNGFKVAYPMHVYLSIIGGIFVLLQFIPAIRRRAVLLHRINGYFVLLCLIPANVCGSITGYRSFGGEINAQSAYYTLGISIIFCFCAGLFNVKSNTREHRRWMIRGVVIFSCAITTRIIVVIARLIVTDIGTYHAARPLISVREPR
;
A
#
# COMPACT_ATOMS: atom_id res chain seq x y z
N MET A 1 -32.54 9.35 19.67
CA MET A 1 -32.38 9.10 18.22
C MET A 1 -33.10 7.80 17.87
N LYS A 2 -34.06 7.85 16.94
CA LYS A 2 -34.90 6.72 16.52
C LYS A 2 -34.04 5.73 15.70
N PRO A 3 -34.04 4.43 15.98
CA PRO A 3 -33.23 3.48 15.20
C PRO A 3 -33.80 3.41 13.77
N ILE A 4 -32.99 3.80 12.80
CA ILE A 4 -33.30 3.66 11.39
C ILE A 4 -33.27 2.15 11.07
N ASN A 5 -34.45 1.57 10.83
CA ASN A 5 -34.58 0.18 10.39
C ASN A 5 -34.17 0.09 8.92
N LEU A 6 -32.87 -0.03 8.65
CA LEU A 6 -32.40 -0.50 7.35
C LEU A 6 -32.67 -2.02 7.23
N PRO A 7 -33.24 -2.49 6.11
CA PRO A 7 -33.29 -3.93 5.83
C PRO A 7 -31.85 -4.48 5.85
N GLY A 8 -31.60 -5.51 6.66
CA GLY A 8 -30.25 -6.04 6.94
C GLY A 8 -29.66 -5.65 8.31
N GLY A 9 -30.35 -4.82 9.10
CA GLY A 9 -29.90 -4.40 10.44
C GLY A 9 -29.65 -5.55 11.42
N ALA A 10 -30.33 -6.69 11.27
CA ALA A 10 -30.08 -7.88 12.08
C ALA A 10 -28.74 -8.56 11.74
N ALA A 11 -28.47 -8.82 10.46
CA ALA A 11 -27.19 -9.35 9.99
C ALA A 11 -26.03 -8.40 10.33
N TYR A 12 -26.26 -7.09 10.17
CA TYR A 12 -25.33 -6.04 10.57
C TYR A 12 -24.97 -6.13 12.06
N ARG A 13 -25.95 -6.25 12.97
CA ARG A 13 -25.70 -6.36 14.41
C ARG A 13 -24.96 -7.64 14.78
N THR A 14 -25.26 -8.77 14.12
CA THR A 14 -24.58 -10.04 14.34
C THR A 14 -23.12 -9.98 13.89
N VAL A 15 -22.85 -9.47 12.69
CA VAL A 15 -21.49 -9.32 12.15
C VAL A 15 -20.70 -8.28 12.96
N SER A 16 -21.31 -7.16 13.33
CA SER A 16 -20.71 -6.15 14.20
C SER A 16 -20.39 -6.69 15.59
N GLY A 17 -21.23 -7.58 16.14
CA GLY A 17 -21.00 -8.26 17.41
C GLY A 17 -19.85 -9.27 17.34
N ILE A 18 -19.77 -10.06 16.27
CA ILE A 18 -18.71 -11.06 16.03
C ILE A 18 -17.36 -10.39 15.81
N LEU A 19 -17.30 -9.39 14.91
CA LEU A 19 -16.09 -8.63 14.63
C LEU A 19 -15.76 -7.63 15.74
N GLY A 20 -16.73 -7.33 16.58
CA GLY A 20 -16.53 -6.56 17.80
C GLY A 20 -16.49 -5.04 17.60
N PHE A 21 -17.06 -4.54 16.52
CA PHE A 21 -17.23 -3.11 16.30
C PHE A 21 -18.41 -2.59 17.13
N LYS A 22 -18.17 -1.53 17.91
CA LYS A 22 -19.22 -0.85 18.70
C LYS A 22 -19.99 0.19 17.89
N GLU A 23 -19.32 0.81 16.90
CA GLU A 23 -19.86 1.91 16.09
C GLU A 23 -20.14 1.48 14.65
N GLN A 24 -21.26 1.94 14.07
CA GLN A 24 -21.66 1.44 12.76
C GLN A 24 -20.74 1.90 11.63
N GLN A 25 -20.26 3.13 11.74
CA GLN A 25 -19.37 3.75 10.78
C GLN A 25 -18.02 3.03 10.68
N SER A 26 -17.53 2.45 11.79
CA SER A 26 -16.25 1.75 11.82
C SER A 26 -16.27 0.44 11.03
N LEU A 27 -17.39 -0.28 11.04
CA LEU A 27 -17.55 -1.49 10.24
C LEU A 27 -17.61 -1.15 8.75
N LEU A 28 -18.38 -0.11 8.40
CA LEU A 28 -18.54 0.33 7.01
C LEU A 28 -17.19 0.81 6.44
N LEU A 29 -16.44 1.59 7.22
CA LEU A 29 -15.06 2.01 6.88
C LEU A 29 -14.14 0.80 6.67
N TYR A 30 -14.21 -0.21 7.54
CA TYR A 30 -13.43 -1.43 7.40
C TYR A 30 -13.80 -2.19 6.11
N PHE A 31 -15.07 -2.27 5.76
CA PHE A 31 -15.50 -2.96 4.56
C PHE A 31 -15.08 -2.21 3.29
N ILE A 32 -15.23 -0.88 3.25
CA ILE A 32 -14.85 -0.07 2.09
C ILE A 32 -13.33 -0.05 1.93
N PHE A 33 -12.59 0.43 2.94
CA PHE A 33 -11.14 0.59 2.82
C PHE A 33 -10.38 -0.74 2.93
N GLY A 34 -10.81 -1.62 3.83
CA GLY A 34 -10.23 -2.96 3.94
C GLY A 34 -10.58 -3.83 2.74
N GLY A 35 -11.80 -3.74 2.21
CA GLY A 35 -12.18 -4.40 0.97
C GLY A 35 -11.43 -3.85 -0.25
N ALA A 36 -11.26 -2.53 -0.36
CA ALA A 36 -10.45 -1.92 -1.41
C ALA A 36 -8.99 -2.36 -1.35
N LEU A 37 -8.39 -2.42 -0.15
CA LEU A 37 -7.03 -2.93 0.03
C LEU A 37 -6.91 -4.41 -0.32
N LEU A 38 -7.86 -5.24 0.13
CA LEU A 38 -7.90 -6.66 -0.23
C LEU A 38 -8.03 -6.86 -1.74
N GLY A 39 -8.96 -6.14 -2.37
CA GLY A 39 -9.18 -6.17 -3.81
C GLY A 39 -7.94 -5.74 -4.58
N TYR A 40 -7.25 -4.70 -4.10
CA TYR A 40 -5.98 -4.26 -4.69
C TYR A 40 -4.90 -5.35 -4.60
N CYS A 41 -4.73 -5.97 -3.43
CA CYS A 41 -3.77 -7.06 -3.23
C CYS A 41 -4.09 -8.28 -4.12
N LEU A 42 -5.36 -8.67 -4.21
CA LEU A 42 -5.80 -9.80 -5.04
C LEU A 42 -5.65 -9.51 -6.54
N PHE A 43 -6.00 -8.30 -6.98
CA PHE A 43 -5.82 -7.88 -8.37
C PHE A 43 -4.33 -7.88 -8.79
N HIS A 44 -3.43 -7.54 -7.86
CA HIS A 44 -1.99 -7.56 -8.10
C HIS A 44 -1.32 -8.91 -7.81
N ALA A 45 -2.03 -9.91 -7.26
CA ALA A 45 -1.49 -11.24 -6.98
C ALA A 45 -0.84 -11.94 -8.19
N PRO A 46 -1.39 -11.85 -9.43
CA PRO A 46 -0.74 -12.41 -10.62
C PRO A 46 0.64 -11.81 -10.90
N MET A 47 0.92 -10.58 -10.43
CA MET A 47 2.24 -9.98 -10.54
C MET A 47 3.27 -10.69 -9.69
N MET A 48 2.96 -11.68 -8.85
CA MET A 48 3.99 -12.50 -8.20
C MET A 48 4.76 -13.35 -9.23
N ASN A 49 4.17 -13.68 -10.39
CA ASN A 49 4.88 -14.36 -11.45
C ASN A 49 5.75 -13.38 -12.27
N MET A 50 7.05 -13.67 -12.41
CA MET A 50 8.01 -12.82 -13.13
C MET A 50 7.59 -12.53 -14.58
N LYS A 51 7.01 -13.51 -15.29
CA LYS A 51 6.52 -13.31 -16.68
C LYS A 51 5.37 -12.31 -16.73
N THR A 52 4.50 -12.35 -15.72
CA THR A 52 3.38 -11.42 -15.58
C THR A 52 3.88 -10.04 -15.16
N MET A 53 4.89 -9.96 -14.30
CA MET A 53 5.54 -8.69 -13.95
C MET A 53 6.06 -7.98 -15.20
N GLU A 54 6.84 -8.68 -16.04
CA GLU A 54 7.37 -8.14 -17.29
C GLU A 54 6.26 -7.59 -18.18
N ARG A 55 5.18 -8.35 -18.36
CA ARG A 55 4.06 -7.98 -19.22
C ARG A 55 3.25 -6.79 -18.70
N LEU A 56 3.07 -6.66 -17.37
CA LEU A 56 2.21 -5.64 -16.76
C LEU A 56 2.97 -4.39 -16.31
N THR A 57 4.30 -4.43 -16.25
CA THR A 57 5.13 -3.24 -16.03
C THR A 57 4.96 -2.24 -17.17
N VAL A 58 5.16 -0.95 -16.87
CA VAL A 58 5.00 0.09 -17.87
C VAL A 58 6.01 -0.16 -19.01
N PRO A 59 5.61 -0.06 -20.29
CA PRO A 59 6.51 -0.28 -21.41
C PRO A 59 7.81 0.53 -21.26
N GLY A 60 8.95 -0.15 -21.36
CA GLY A 60 10.28 0.46 -21.22
C GLY A 60 10.85 0.47 -19.79
N GLU A 61 10.03 0.35 -18.74
CA GLU A 61 10.54 0.25 -17.35
C GLU A 61 11.25 -1.07 -17.10
N TRP A 62 10.78 -2.15 -17.73
CA TRP A 62 11.35 -3.49 -17.56
C TRP A 62 12.84 -3.55 -17.90
N PHE A 63 13.32 -2.76 -18.86
CA PHE A 63 14.75 -2.70 -19.20
C PHE A 63 15.61 -2.26 -18.01
N TRP A 64 15.10 -1.35 -17.17
CA TRP A 64 15.81 -0.89 -15.98
C TRP A 64 15.56 -1.80 -14.78
N LEU A 65 14.32 -2.28 -14.62
CA LEU A 65 13.93 -3.16 -13.52
C LEU A 65 14.55 -4.57 -13.62
N SER A 66 14.87 -5.03 -14.84
CA SER A 66 15.58 -6.30 -15.07
C SER A 66 17.08 -6.23 -14.79
N LYS A 67 17.64 -5.03 -14.55
CA LYS A 67 19.08 -4.83 -14.30
C LYS A 67 19.38 -4.67 -12.80
N ASN A 68 20.54 -5.19 -12.40
CA ASN A 68 21.16 -4.95 -11.08
C ASN A 68 20.20 -5.18 -9.89
N GLY A 69 20.35 -4.41 -8.81
CA GLY A 69 19.56 -4.54 -7.57
C GLY A 69 18.04 -4.34 -7.74
N PHE A 70 17.57 -3.75 -8.85
CA PHE A 70 16.14 -3.61 -9.13
C PHE A 70 15.46 -4.93 -9.42
N LYS A 71 16.20 -5.90 -9.99
CA LYS A 71 15.69 -7.25 -10.28
C LYS A 71 15.25 -8.00 -9.03
N VAL A 72 15.82 -7.65 -7.87
CA VAL A 72 15.44 -8.22 -6.57
C VAL A 72 14.47 -7.30 -5.84
N ALA A 73 14.74 -5.99 -5.83
CA ALA A 73 13.92 -5.02 -5.10
C ALA A 73 12.48 -4.98 -5.63
N TYR A 74 12.27 -5.00 -6.94
CA TYR A 74 10.93 -4.89 -7.50
C TYR A 74 10.05 -6.10 -7.16
N PRO A 75 10.49 -7.35 -7.37
CA PRO A 75 9.76 -8.52 -6.88
C PRO A 75 9.56 -8.51 -5.37
N MET A 76 10.61 -8.24 -4.58
CA MET A 76 10.51 -8.18 -3.11
C MET A 76 9.44 -7.20 -2.66
N HIS A 77 9.37 -6.01 -3.28
CA HIS A 77 8.31 -5.04 -3.02
C HIS A 77 6.92 -5.62 -3.31
N VAL A 78 6.71 -6.23 -4.49
CA VAL A 78 5.41 -6.78 -4.88
C VAL A 78 4.98 -7.90 -3.92
N TYR A 79 5.85 -8.89 -3.67
CA TYR A 79 5.55 -10.03 -2.81
C TYR A 79 5.21 -9.59 -1.38
N LEU A 80 6.10 -8.81 -0.77
CA LEU A 80 5.93 -8.42 0.63
C LEU A 80 4.78 -7.42 0.83
N SER A 81 4.50 -6.55 -0.15
CA SER A 81 3.35 -5.62 -0.10
C SER A 81 2.03 -6.36 -0.19
N ILE A 82 1.92 -7.39 -1.05
CA ILE A 82 0.69 -8.18 -1.20
C ILE A 82 0.46 -9.02 0.07
N ILE A 83 1.48 -9.74 0.53
CA ILE A 83 1.37 -10.56 1.74
C ILE A 83 1.06 -9.66 2.94
N GLY A 84 1.87 -8.63 3.19
CA GLY A 84 1.66 -7.70 4.31
C GLY A 84 0.31 -6.97 4.24
N GLY A 85 -0.13 -6.58 3.05
CA GLY A 85 -1.40 -5.90 2.81
C GLY A 85 -2.63 -6.77 3.07
N ILE A 86 -2.56 -8.09 2.85
CA ILE A 86 -3.65 -9.00 3.21
C ILE A 86 -3.69 -9.18 4.73
N PHE A 87 -2.54 -9.43 5.37
CA PHE A 87 -2.46 -9.70 6.81
C PHE A 87 -2.76 -8.46 7.68
N VAL A 88 -2.60 -7.24 7.15
CA VAL A 88 -2.97 -6.02 7.88
C VAL A 88 -4.47 -5.91 8.13
N LEU A 89 -5.31 -6.56 7.31
CA LEU A 89 -6.77 -6.55 7.51
C LEU A 89 -7.16 -7.22 8.82
N LEU A 90 -6.39 -8.23 9.25
CA LEU A 90 -6.59 -8.91 10.54
C LEU A 90 -6.22 -7.99 11.72
N GLN A 91 -5.31 -7.02 11.51
CA GLN A 91 -4.91 -6.07 12.57
C GLN A 91 -6.04 -5.12 12.94
N PHE A 92 -6.93 -4.80 11.99
CA PHE A 92 -8.03 -3.87 12.23
C PHE A 92 -9.28 -4.50 12.83
N ILE A 93 -9.35 -5.83 12.94
CA ILE A 93 -10.50 -6.54 13.55
C ILE A 93 -10.44 -6.39 15.08
N PRO A 94 -11.38 -5.66 15.71
CA PRO A 94 -11.35 -5.42 17.16
C PRO A 94 -11.53 -6.70 17.99
N ALA A 95 -12.26 -7.70 17.49
CA ALA A 95 -12.46 -8.98 18.15
C ALA A 95 -11.16 -9.74 18.36
N ILE A 96 -10.26 -9.76 17.36
CA ILE A 96 -8.96 -10.42 17.45
C ILE A 96 -8.13 -9.75 18.55
N ARG A 97 -8.12 -8.42 18.59
CA ARG A 97 -7.42 -7.68 19.64
C ARG A 97 -7.98 -7.97 21.04
N ARG A 98 -9.29 -8.14 21.21
CA ARG A 98 -9.88 -8.35 22.55
C ARG A 98 -9.82 -9.79 23.03
N ARG A 99 -9.96 -10.76 22.12
CA ARG A 99 -10.06 -12.19 22.45
C ARG A 99 -8.74 -12.94 22.27
N ALA A 100 -7.85 -12.47 21.40
CA ALA A 100 -6.60 -13.13 21.05
C ALA A 100 -5.45 -12.12 20.90
N VAL A 101 -5.12 -11.41 21.98
CA VAL A 101 -4.07 -10.37 22.02
C VAL A 101 -2.72 -10.90 21.52
N LEU A 102 -2.35 -12.15 21.87
CA LEU A 102 -1.09 -12.75 21.45
C LEU A 102 -1.02 -12.88 19.92
N LEU A 103 -2.09 -13.39 19.29
CA LEU A 103 -2.18 -13.49 17.83
C LEU A 103 -2.12 -12.11 17.17
N HIS A 104 -2.79 -11.10 17.74
CA HIS A 104 -2.72 -9.72 17.25
C HIS A 104 -1.27 -9.20 17.27
N ARG A 105 -0.53 -9.43 18.36
CA ARG A 105 0.87 -9.02 18.49
C ARG A 105 1.79 -9.73 17.50
N ILE A 106 1.72 -11.06 17.41
CA ILE A 106 2.56 -11.85 16.49
C ILE A 106 2.29 -11.44 15.04
N ASN A 107 1.01 -11.37 14.65
CA ASN A 107 0.63 -10.92 13.32
C ASN A 107 1.06 -9.46 13.07
N GLY A 108 1.09 -8.62 14.11
CA GLY A 108 1.48 -7.22 13.99
C GLY A 108 2.96 -7.08 13.65
N TYR A 109 3.81 -7.83 14.34
CA TYR A 109 5.24 -7.90 14.00
C TYR A 109 5.48 -8.51 12.63
N PHE A 110 4.74 -9.56 12.25
CA PHE A 110 4.83 -10.16 10.92
C PHE A 110 4.48 -9.15 9.81
N VAL A 111 3.37 -8.43 9.97
CA VAL A 111 2.96 -7.38 9.02
C VAL A 111 4.03 -6.29 8.91
N LEU A 112 4.59 -5.82 10.01
CA LEU A 112 5.66 -4.81 9.97
C LEU A 112 6.95 -5.35 9.32
N LEU A 113 7.30 -6.61 9.59
CA LEU A 113 8.44 -7.28 8.97
C LEU A 113 8.25 -7.43 7.45
N CYS A 114 7.02 -7.54 6.96
CA CYS A 114 6.74 -7.52 5.52
C CYS A 114 6.73 -6.08 4.97
N LEU A 115 5.97 -5.17 5.59
CA LEU A 115 5.70 -3.85 5.01
C LEU A 115 6.91 -2.91 5.07
N ILE A 116 7.79 -3.00 6.07
CA ILE A 116 8.99 -2.14 6.15
C ILE A 116 9.95 -2.44 5.00
N PRO A 117 10.42 -3.69 4.79
CA PRO A 117 11.26 -4.01 3.63
C PRO A 117 10.54 -3.78 2.31
N ALA A 118 9.23 -4.09 2.23
CA ALA A 118 8.45 -3.78 1.03
C ALA A 118 8.52 -2.29 0.67
N ASN A 119 8.38 -1.40 1.66
CA ASN A 119 8.46 0.04 1.46
C ASN A 119 9.87 0.52 1.05
N VAL A 120 10.92 -0.06 1.63
CA VAL A 120 12.31 0.22 1.24
C VAL A 120 12.56 -0.21 -0.20
N CYS A 121 12.19 -1.44 -0.56
CA CYS A 121 12.31 -1.96 -1.92
C CYS A 121 11.48 -1.16 -2.92
N GLY A 122 10.29 -0.70 -2.52
CA GLY A 122 9.44 0.19 -3.31
C GLY A 122 10.09 1.55 -3.55
N SER A 123 10.72 2.14 -2.53
CA SER A 123 11.44 3.41 -2.63
C SER A 123 12.68 3.30 -3.53
N ILE A 124 13.40 2.17 -3.48
CA ILE A 124 14.50 1.88 -4.40
C ILE A 124 13.97 1.85 -5.84
N THR A 125 12.93 1.04 -6.09
CA THR A 125 12.28 0.93 -7.41
C THR A 125 11.75 2.28 -7.91
N GLY A 126 11.27 3.13 -7.01
CA GLY A 126 10.77 4.48 -7.28
C GLY A 126 11.79 5.39 -7.96
N TYR A 127 13.09 5.16 -7.78
CA TYR A 127 14.16 5.94 -8.40
C TYR A 127 14.08 5.97 -9.94
N ARG A 128 13.66 4.86 -10.56
CA ARG A 128 13.53 4.75 -12.03
C ARG A 128 12.09 4.57 -12.51
N SER A 129 11.13 4.57 -11.60
CA SER A 129 9.73 4.48 -11.95
C SER A 129 9.30 5.73 -12.73
N PHE A 130 8.41 5.57 -13.71
CA PHE A 130 7.89 6.62 -14.58
C PHE A 130 8.97 7.41 -15.31
N GLY A 131 10.04 6.73 -15.78
CA GLY A 131 11.15 7.37 -16.48
C GLY A 131 12.13 8.11 -15.56
N GLY A 132 11.96 8.02 -14.24
CA GLY A 132 12.84 8.66 -13.26
C GLY A 132 12.65 10.17 -13.17
N GLU A 133 11.44 10.68 -13.44
CA GLU A 133 11.14 12.09 -13.31
C GLU A 133 11.24 12.55 -11.84
N ILE A 134 11.75 13.78 -11.61
CA ILE A 134 11.95 14.31 -10.26
C ILE A 134 10.63 14.39 -9.46
N ASN A 135 9.51 14.65 -10.14
CA ASN A 135 8.17 14.69 -9.54
C ASN A 135 7.73 13.31 -9.02
N ALA A 136 8.00 12.25 -9.79
CA ALA A 136 7.68 10.89 -9.38
C ALA A 136 8.61 10.44 -8.22
N GLN A 137 9.91 10.69 -8.35
CA GLN A 137 10.89 10.34 -7.33
C GLN A 137 10.59 11.02 -5.98
N SER A 138 10.33 12.33 -6.00
CA SER A 138 10.02 13.08 -4.77
C SER A 138 8.77 12.53 -4.09
N ALA A 139 7.71 12.24 -4.83
CA ALA A 139 6.49 11.63 -4.29
C ALA A 139 6.77 10.26 -3.65
N TYR A 140 7.52 9.37 -4.31
CA TYR A 140 7.85 8.05 -3.77
C TYR A 140 8.73 8.14 -2.51
N TYR A 141 9.72 9.04 -2.48
CA TYR A 141 10.56 9.20 -1.29
C TYR A 141 9.80 9.84 -0.13
N THR A 142 8.95 10.82 -0.38
CA THR A 142 8.09 11.41 0.65
C THR A 142 7.15 10.35 1.25
N LEU A 143 6.52 9.51 0.42
CA LEU A 143 5.71 8.39 0.90
C LEU A 143 6.56 7.40 1.70
N GLY A 144 7.72 7.00 1.18
CA GLY A 144 8.62 6.05 1.82
C GLY A 144 9.05 6.50 3.22
N ILE A 145 9.48 7.75 3.36
CA ILE A 145 9.88 8.35 4.64
C ILE A 145 8.69 8.44 5.60
N SER A 146 7.53 8.90 5.12
CA SER A 146 6.33 9.08 5.94
C SER A 146 5.84 7.74 6.52
N ILE A 147 5.89 6.67 5.73
CA ILE A 147 5.51 5.32 6.15
C ILE A 147 6.48 4.79 7.21
N ILE A 148 7.79 4.87 6.97
CA ILE A 148 8.81 4.43 7.95
C ILE A 148 8.65 5.19 9.25
N PHE A 149 8.48 6.51 9.17
CA PHE A 149 8.26 7.35 10.35
C PHE A 149 7.04 6.89 11.16
N CYS A 150 5.89 6.66 10.50
CA CYS A 150 4.69 6.17 11.17
C CYS A 150 4.90 4.80 11.83
N PHE A 151 5.57 3.86 11.14
CA PHE A 151 5.82 2.53 11.69
C PHE A 151 6.79 2.56 12.87
N CYS A 152 7.87 3.33 12.78
CA CYS A 152 8.81 3.55 13.88
C CYS A 152 8.11 4.19 15.09
N ALA A 153 7.39 5.30 14.88
CA ALA A 153 6.64 5.97 15.95
C ALA A 153 5.60 5.05 16.60
N GLY A 154 4.92 4.21 15.82
CA GLY A 154 4.00 3.23 16.36
C GLY A 154 4.72 2.12 17.15
N LEU A 155 5.88 1.63 16.71
CA LEU A 155 6.67 0.64 17.44
C LEU A 155 7.20 1.19 18.78
N PHE A 156 7.70 2.42 18.81
CA PHE A 156 8.15 3.06 20.06
C PHE A 156 7.02 3.20 21.08
N ASN A 157 5.81 3.51 20.63
CA ASN A 157 4.65 3.70 21.51
C ASN A 157 3.95 2.39 21.90
N VAL A 158 4.38 1.22 21.41
CA VAL A 158 3.66 -0.04 21.63
C VAL A 158 3.57 -0.43 23.11
N LYS A 159 4.63 -0.17 23.88
CA LYS A 159 4.71 -0.47 25.33
C LYS A 159 4.30 0.73 26.20
N SER A 160 4.55 1.96 25.73
CA SER A 160 4.28 3.19 26.50
C SER A 160 2.81 3.61 26.41
N ASN A 161 2.30 3.83 25.19
CA ASN A 161 0.98 4.37 24.98
C ASN A 161 0.29 3.69 23.79
N THR A 162 -0.53 2.67 24.10
CA THR A 162 -1.26 1.89 23.09
C THR A 162 -2.23 2.74 22.26
N ARG A 163 -2.68 3.90 22.76
CA ARG A 163 -3.54 4.82 22.00
C ARG A 163 -2.74 5.54 20.91
N GLU A 164 -1.55 6.02 21.22
CA GLU A 164 -0.65 6.64 20.24
C GLU A 164 -0.13 5.60 19.24
N HIS A 165 0.23 4.40 19.70
CA HIS A 165 0.56 3.28 18.82
C HIS A 165 -0.52 3.06 17.75
N ARG A 166 -1.80 2.98 18.17
CA ARG A 166 -2.92 2.80 17.24
C ARG A 166 -3.04 3.97 16.25
N ARG A 167 -2.86 5.21 16.71
CA ARG A 167 -2.94 6.40 15.84
C ARG A 167 -1.87 6.37 14.76
N TRP A 168 -0.62 6.06 15.13
CA TRP A 168 0.48 5.97 14.19
C TRP A 168 0.35 4.80 13.21
N MET A 169 -0.13 3.64 13.68
CA MET A 169 -0.34 2.47 12.81
C MET A 169 -1.45 2.72 11.77
N ILE A 170 -2.56 3.36 12.15
CA ILE A 170 -3.62 3.76 11.20
C ILE A 170 -3.06 4.73 10.16
N ARG A 171 -2.32 5.77 10.59
CA ARG A 171 -1.69 6.73 9.68
C ARG A 171 -0.77 6.04 8.68
N GLY A 172 0.10 5.15 9.16
CA GLY A 172 1.03 4.41 8.31
C GLY A 172 0.31 3.57 7.25
N VAL A 173 -0.74 2.83 7.63
CA VAL A 173 -1.50 2.00 6.67
C VAL A 173 -2.29 2.85 5.67
N VAL A 174 -2.87 3.98 6.09
CA VAL A 174 -3.56 4.90 5.19
C VAL A 174 -2.60 5.48 4.15
N ILE A 175 -1.41 5.93 4.58
CA ILE A 175 -0.38 6.45 3.67
C ILE A 175 0.11 5.33 2.73
N PHE A 176 0.31 4.11 3.24
CA PHE A 176 0.69 2.96 2.42
C PHE A 176 -0.38 2.62 1.35
N SER A 177 -1.66 2.76 1.72
CA SER A 177 -2.80 2.52 0.82
C SER A 177 -2.97 3.58 -0.26
N CYS A 178 -2.21 4.68 -0.22
CA CYS A 178 -2.18 5.70 -1.28
C CYS A 178 -1.80 5.10 -2.65
N ALA A 179 -1.10 3.96 -2.68
CA ALA A 179 -0.83 3.24 -3.92
C ALA A 179 -2.10 2.91 -4.73
N ILE A 180 -3.23 2.63 -4.05
CA ILE A 180 -4.52 2.34 -4.68
C ILE A 180 -5.02 3.56 -5.44
N THR A 181 -5.05 4.72 -4.78
CA THR A 181 -5.50 5.98 -5.38
C THR A 181 -4.56 6.42 -6.49
N THR A 182 -3.25 6.30 -6.29
CA THR A 182 -2.24 6.65 -7.31
C THR A 182 -2.44 5.85 -8.59
N ARG A 183 -2.78 4.55 -8.52
CA ARG A 183 -3.03 3.75 -9.71
C ARG A 183 -4.25 4.23 -10.49
N ILE A 184 -5.35 4.57 -9.81
CA ILE A 184 -6.55 5.11 -10.45
C ILE A 184 -6.22 6.44 -11.15
N ILE A 185 -5.52 7.34 -10.45
CA ILE A 185 -5.12 8.65 -10.97
C ILE A 185 -4.22 8.50 -12.20
N VAL A 186 -3.21 7.62 -12.14
CA VAL A 186 -2.28 7.39 -13.26
C VAL A 186 -2.99 6.86 -14.51
N VAL A 187 -3.96 5.96 -14.37
CA VAL A 187 -4.73 5.44 -15.51
C VAL A 187 -5.53 6.57 -16.17
N ILE A 188 -6.24 7.37 -15.37
CA ILE A 188 -7.03 8.50 -15.88
C ILE A 188 -6.12 9.55 -16.52
N ALA A 189 -5.02 9.92 -15.84
CA ALA A 189 -4.08 10.91 -16.32
C ALA A 189 -3.47 10.51 -17.68
N ARG A 190 -3.15 9.22 -17.87
CA ARG A 190 -2.64 8.71 -19.15
C ARG A 190 -3.64 8.92 -20.28
N LEU A 191 -4.92 8.61 -20.07
CA LEU A 191 -5.96 8.79 -21.08
C LEU A 191 -6.11 10.26 -21.49
N ILE A 192 -6.14 11.17 -20.50
CA ILE A 192 -6.26 12.61 -20.73
C ILE A 192 -5.02 13.16 -21.46
N VAL A 193 -3.82 12.77 -21.01
CA VAL A 193 -2.57 13.24 -21.63
C VAL A 193 -2.45 12.79 -23.08
N THR A 194 -2.86 11.55 -23.39
CA THR A 194 -2.88 11.05 -24.77
C THR A 194 -3.87 11.81 -25.65
N ASP A 195 -5.02 12.21 -25.10
CA ASP A 195 -6.05 12.99 -25.82
C ASP A 195 -5.60 14.43 -26.10
N ILE A 196 -4.98 15.10 -25.12
CA ILE A 196 -4.48 16.47 -25.26
C ILE A 196 -3.35 16.57 -26.29
N GLY A 197 -2.46 15.57 -26.37
CA GLY A 197 -1.36 15.50 -27.33
C GLY A 197 -0.21 16.52 -27.14
N THR A 198 -0.37 17.53 -26.28
CA THR A 198 0.61 18.61 -26.01
C THR A 198 1.34 18.47 -24.67
N TYR A 199 1.37 17.28 -24.08
CA TYR A 199 2.07 17.05 -22.82
C TYR A 199 3.59 17.03 -23.02
N HIS A 200 4.29 17.84 -22.24
CA HIS A 200 5.75 17.92 -22.22
C HIS A 200 6.32 17.33 -20.93
N ALA A 201 7.34 16.50 -21.06
CA ALA A 201 8.09 15.95 -19.93
C ALA A 201 9.58 16.25 -20.11
N ALA A 202 10.24 16.65 -19.02
CA ALA A 202 11.68 16.84 -19.03
C ALA A 202 12.37 15.49 -19.21
N ARG A 203 13.01 15.29 -20.38
CA ARG A 203 13.81 14.09 -20.65
C ARG A 203 15.30 14.44 -20.51
N PRO A 204 16.10 13.64 -19.79
CA PRO A 204 17.53 13.84 -19.77
C PRO A 204 18.08 13.65 -21.18
N LEU A 205 18.95 14.58 -21.61
CA LEU A 205 19.71 14.41 -22.85
C LEU A 205 20.56 13.14 -22.71
N ILE A 206 20.43 12.23 -23.67
CA ILE A 206 21.38 11.12 -23.78
C ILE A 206 22.71 11.78 -24.13
N SER A 207 23.63 11.90 -23.17
CA SER A 207 25.00 12.22 -23.53
C SER A 207 25.52 11.02 -24.31
N VAL A 208 25.58 11.15 -25.64
CA VAL A 208 26.37 10.24 -26.46
C VAL A 208 27.80 10.49 -26.02
N ARG A 209 28.29 9.67 -25.09
CA ARG A 209 29.69 9.68 -24.71
C ARG A 209 30.40 9.02 -25.89
N GLU A 210 30.97 9.82 -26.78
CA GLU A 210 31.82 9.29 -27.84
C GLU A 210 32.91 8.41 -27.19
N PRO A 211 33.16 7.22 -27.75
CA PRO A 211 34.25 6.38 -27.27
C PRO A 211 35.56 7.17 -27.43
N ARG A 212 36.26 7.38 -26.32
CA ARG A 212 37.66 7.85 -26.34
C ARG A 212 38.58 6.68 -26.60
#